data_AF-A0A957D0P6-F1
#
_entry.id   AF-A0A957D0P6-F1
#
_cell.length_a   1.000
_cell.length_b   1.000
_cell.length_c   1.000
_cell.angle_alpha   90.00
_cell.angle_beta   90.00
_cell.angle_gamma   90.00
#
_symmetry.space_group_name_H-M   'P 1'
#
loop_
_entity.id
_entity.type
_entity.pdbx_description
1 polymer ?
#
loop_
_entity_poly.entity_id
_entity_poly.type
_entity_poly.pdbx_seq_one_letter_code
_entity_poly.pdbx_strand_id
1 'polypeptide(L)'
;MSKIRHQHVLAVMILTLLIAAALRLPTLATIPPGPHYDEAANAILAAEIGIDGKRPIFISSYTGKEVLFFYLAGGVMRVVGESVFSLRITAVFVSLLTIAATYWLGVESTRDKRIALLAAGILAVSFWHLLFSRLGFRAVTQPLLQALTAAALLRGLRREQWRWFIVSGIALGLTAYTYLAARLFPILLLIAALPLLLNRKMRRHRLPQLVLTGTVGLIVLTPLLLYFVRNPDAFWVRIGQVAPDTAVLSIGESYWRSLLMLVWQGDPYIRFNLPDLPLFGWWWSVMLLVGWLVGWRRWRFYKRDWERFVTILLLLTPFFMILPTALATSEIVPSNLRAIGLMPFIFYLPAMG
;
A
#
# COMPACT_ATOMS: atom_id res chain seq x y z
N MET A 1 26.93 3.02 20.05
CA MET A 1 25.45 2.96 20.04
C MET A 1 25.00 1.61 20.59
N SER A 2 24.31 1.56 21.73
CA SER A 2 23.87 0.28 22.32
C SER A 2 22.91 -0.44 21.37
N LYS A 3 23.17 -1.74 21.13
CA LYS A 3 22.25 -2.59 20.36
C LYS A 3 20.95 -2.71 21.15
N ILE A 4 19.83 -2.29 20.56
CA ILE A 4 18.51 -2.46 21.19
C ILE A 4 18.25 -3.96 21.34
N ARG A 5 18.03 -4.41 22.57
CA ARG A 5 17.72 -5.82 22.89
C ARG A 5 16.41 -6.23 22.22
N HIS A 6 16.30 -7.50 21.82
CA HIS A 6 15.11 -8.04 21.16
C HIS A 6 13.81 -7.78 21.96
N GLN A 7 13.86 -7.98 23.27
CA GLN A 7 12.75 -7.72 24.19
C GLN A 7 12.24 -6.28 24.14
N HIS A 8 13.12 -5.27 24.04
CA HIS A 8 12.68 -3.88 23.93
C HIS A 8 11.99 -3.62 22.60
N VAL A 9 12.50 -4.20 21.51
CA VAL A 9 11.89 -4.05 20.18
C VAL A 9 10.50 -4.68 20.14
N LEU A 10 10.35 -5.87 20.73
CA LEU A 10 9.05 -6.53 20.84
C LEU A 10 8.07 -5.71 21.69
N ALA A 11 8.51 -5.23 22.85
CA ALA A 11 7.69 -4.39 23.71
C ALA A 11 7.21 -3.11 23.01
N VAL A 12 8.12 -2.41 22.29
CA VAL A 12 7.76 -1.22 21.52
C VAL A 12 6.77 -1.57 20.40
N MET A 13 6.97 -2.67 19.66
CA MET A 13 6.01 -3.06 18.61
C MET A 13 4.65 -3.44 19.17
N ILE A 14 4.59 -4.15 20.30
CA ILE A 14 3.33 -4.47 20.98
C ILE A 14 2.64 -3.16 21.37
N LEU A 15 3.37 -2.23 22.01
CA LEU A 15 2.83 -0.93 22.38
C LEU A 15 2.32 -0.15 21.16
N THR A 16 3.09 -0.11 20.06
CA THR A 16 2.67 0.54 18.80
C THR A 16 1.37 -0.05 18.25
N LEU A 17 1.23 -1.39 18.26
CA LEU A 17 0.01 -2.05 17.79
C LEU A 17 -1.17 -1.83 18.73
N LEU A 18 -0.95 -1.79 20.06
CA LEU A 18 -1.98 -1.50 21.05
C LEU A 18 -2.48 -0.05 20.91
N ILE A 19 -1.58 0.93 20.75
CA ILE A 19 -1.95 2.31 20.47
C ILE A 19 -2.72 2.38 19.14
N ALA A 20 -2.25 1.71 18.09
CA ALA A 20 -2.93 1.69 16.81
C ALA A 20 -4.36 1.12 16.91
N ALA A 21 -4.55 0.05 17.69
CA ALA A 21 -5.85 -0.56 17.95
C ALA A 21 -6.74 0.37 18.79
N ALA A 22 -6.21 0.98 19.85
CA ALA A 22 -6.93 1.91 20.71
C ALA A 22 -7.46 3.14 19.95
N LEU A 23 -6.75 3.59 18.91
CA LEU A 23 -7.19 4.70 18.06
C LEU A 23 -8.26 4.28 17.01
N ARG A 24 -8.33 2.99 16.66
CA ARG A 24 -9.14 2.49 15.54
C ARG A 24 -10.43 1.80 15.97
N LEU A 25 -10.41 1.07 17.09
CA LEU A 25 -11.52 0.21 17.53
C LEU A 25 -12.70 0.94 18.18
N PRO A 26 -12.51 2.00 18.99
CA PRO A 26 -13.63 2.65 19.67
C PRO A 26 -14.66 3.16 18.67
N THR A 27 -15.94 2.94 18.99
CA THR A 27 -17.11 3.43 18.23
C THR A 27 -17.13 3.06 16.75
N LEU A 28 -16.48 1.96 16.35
CA LEU A 28 -16.31 1.60 14.94
C LEU A 28 -17.65 1.41 14.19
N ALA A 29 -18.69 0.95 14.88
CA ALA A 29 -20.03 0.78 14.32
C ALA A 29 -20.72 2.10 13.97
N THR A 30 -20.41 3.19 14.70
CA THR A 30 -21.14 4.47 14.63
C THR A 30 -20.29 5.63 14.12
N ILE A 31 -18.96 5.54 14.16
CA ILE A 31 -18.04 6.59 13.71
C ILE A 31 -17.05 6.03 12.66
N PRO A 32 -17.01 6.60 11.44
CA PRO A 32 -17.76 7.79 10.98
C PRO A 32 -19.30 7.59 10.88
N PRO A 33 -20.10 8.65 11.09
CA PRO A 33 -21.56 8.57 11.13
C PRO A 33 -22.15 8.31 9.75
N GLY A 34 -23.00 7.29 9.67
CA GLY A 34 -23.65 6.84 8.43
C GLY A 34 -22.64 6.28 7.40
N PRO A 35 -22.91 5.12 6.79
CA PRO A 35 -22.09 4.69 5.67
C PRO A 35 -22.36 5.59 4.48
N HIS A 36 -21.30 6.15 3.91
CA HIS A 36 -21.37 6.74 2.58
C HIS A 36 -21.82 5.69 1.55
N TYR A 37 -22.43 6.08 0.42
CA TYR A 37 -22.95 5.12 -0.57
C TYR A 37 -21.89 4.11 -1.05
N ASP A 38 -20.63 4.52 -1.19
CA ASP A 38 -19.53 3.60 -1.55
C ASP A 38 -19.24 2.55 -0.46
N GLU A 39 -19.32 2.94 0.81
CA GLU A 39 -19.09 2.06 1.95
C GLU A 39 -20.30 1.12 2.15
N ALA A 40 -21.52 1.65 1.98
CA ALA A 40 -22.74 0.84 1.99
C ALA A 40 -22.73 -0.20 0.87
N ALA A 41 -22.37 0.20 -0.36
CA ALA A 41 -22.19 -0.74 -1.47
C ALA A 41 -21.12 -1.80 -1.16
N ASN A 42 -20.03 -1.41 -0.47
CA ASN A 42 -19.02 -2.39 -0.08
C ASN A 42 -19.53 -3.39 0.96
N ALA A 43 -20.39 -2.98 1.89
CA ALA A 43 -21.02 -3.86 2.85
C ALA A 43 -21.90 -4.90 2.15
N ILE A 44 -22.76 -4.45 1.23
CA ILE A 44 -23.62 -5.32 0.41
C ILE A 44 -22.77 -6.32 -0.38
N LEU A 45 -21.76 -5.86 -1.11
CA LEU A 45 -20.90 -6.74 -1.91
C LEU A 45 -20.12 -7.76 -1.06
N ALA A 46 -19.71 -7.38 0.15
CA ALA A 46 -19.09 -8.32 1.08
C ALA A 46 -20.10 -9.36 1.60
N ALA A 47 -21.34 -8.94 1.88
CA ALA A 47 -22.44 -9.82 2.29
C ALA A 47 -22.81 -10.80 1.17
N GLU A 48 -22.87 -10.38 -0.09
CA GLU A 48 -23.13 -11.29 -1.21
C GLU A 48 -22.10 -12.42 -1.33
N ILE A 49 -20.83 -12.13 -1.01
CA ILE A 49 -19.76 -13.13 -0.99
C ILE A 49 -19.83 -13.99 0.28
N GLY A 50 -20.02 -13.35 1.43
CA GLY A 50 -20.01 -13.95 2.76
C GLY A 50 -21.25 -14.78 3.08
N ILE A 51 -22.42 -14.33 2.69
CA ILE A 51 -23.71 -14.86 3.13
C ILE A 51 -24.36 -15.61 1.96
N ASP A 52 -24.56 -14.92 0.82
CA ASP A 52 -25.23 -15.49 -0.35
C ASP A 52 -24.35 -16.50 -1.12
N GLY A 53 -23.06 -16.56 -0.78
CA GLY A 53 -22.15 -17.54 -1.35
C GLY A 53 -21.63 -17.20 -2.75
N LYS A 54 -21.80 -15.96 -3.23
CA LYS A 54 -21.23 -15.53 -4.52
C LYS A 54 -19.70 -15.67 -4.52
N ARG A 55 -19.13 -16.03 -5.67
CA ARG A 55 -17.67 -16.22 -5.85
C ARG A 55 -17.14 -15.45 -7.07
N PRO A 56 -17.26 -14.11 -7.10
CA PRO A 56 -16.77 -13.32 -8.22
C PRO A 56 -15.24 -13.36 -8.27
N ILE A 57 -14.67 -13.38 -9.48
CA ILE A 57 -13.25 -13.09 -9.72
C ILE A 57 -13.01 -11.57 -9.78
N PHE A 58 -14.00 -10.85 -10.29
CA PHE A 58 -14.07 -9.39 -10.34
C PHE A 58 -15.55 -8.99 -10.21
N ILE A 59 -15.83 -7.90 -9.51
CA ILE A 59 -17.20 -7.38 -9.37
C ILE A 59 -17.38 -6.29 -10.43
N SER A 60 -18.20 -6.53 -11.45
CA SER A 60 -18.42 -5.58 -12.55
C SER A 60 -19.34 -4.41 -12.18
N SER A 61 -20.25 -4.61 -11.23
CA SER A 61 -21.12 -3.55 -10.69
C SER A 61 -20.33 -2.45 -9.96
N TYR A 62 -20.95 -1.28 -9.76
CA TYR A 62 -20.36 -0.16 -9.00
C TYR A 62 -18.94 0.19 -9.44
N THR A 63 -18.79 0.49 -10.75
CA THR A 63 -17.56 0.98 -11.39
C THR A 63 -16.38 0.00 -11.43
N GLY A 64 -16.63 -1.29 -11.16
CA GLY A 64 -15.60 -2.32 -11.20
C GLY A 64 -14.78 -2.39 -9.91
N LYS A 65 -14.80 -3.55 -9.23
CA LYS A 65 -14.09 -3.75 -7.96
C LYS A 65 -13.33 -5.07 -7.90
N GLU A 66 -12.06 -4.94 -7.56
CA GLU A 66 -11.19 -6.04 -7.19
C GLU A 66 -11.60 -6.65 -5.84
N VAL A 67 -11.52 -7.98 -5.75
CA VAL A 67 -12.35 -8.77 -4.82
C VAL A 67 -11.73 -9.07 -3.45
N LEU A 68 -10.41 -8.87 -3.26
CA LEU A 68 -9.71 -9.42 -2.08
C LEU A 68 -10.31 -8.97 -0.75
N PHE A 69 -10.55 -7.67 -0.61
CA PHE A 69 -11.12 -7.13 0.63
C PHE A 69 -12.54 -7.64 0.89
N PHE A 70 -13.36 -7.83 -0.15
CA PHE A 70 -14.73 -8.31 0.00
C PHE A 70 -14.77 -9.78 0.43
N TYR A 71 -13.82 -10.61 -0.01
CA TYR A 71 -13.67 -11.96 0.52
C TYR A 71 -13.30 -11.98 1.99
N LEU A 72 -12.36 -11.11 2.42
CA LEU A 72 -11.98 -10.98 3.82
C LEU A 72 -13.16 -10.51 4.67
N ALA A 73 -13.83 -9.45 4.24
CA ALA A 73 -14.97 -8.87 4.96
C ALA A 73 -16.18 -9.81 5.00
N GLY A 74 -16.49 -10.48 3.88
CA GLY A 74 -17.54 -11.50 3.83
C GLY A 74 -17.24 -12.70 4.73
N GLY A 75 -15.97 -13.09 4.85
CA GLY A 75 -15.53 -14.09 5.82
C GLY A 75 -15.79 -13.67 7.27
N VAL A 76 -15.49 -12.41 7.61
CA VAL A 76 -15.81 -11.84 8.93
C VAL A 76 -17.31 -11.76 9.16
N MET A 77 -18.09 -11.37 8.15
CA MET A 77 -19.55 -11.29 8.23
C MET A 77 -20.21 -12.65 8.51
N ARG A 78 -19.64 -13.77 8.04
CA ARG A 78 -20.13 -15.12 8.39
C ARG A 78 -20.05 -15.41 9.90
N VAL A 79 -19.08 -14.83 10.59
CA VAL A 79 -18.82 -15.10 12.01
C VAL A 79 -19.46 -14.06 12.92
N VAL A 80 -19.38 -12.78 12.54
CA VAL A 80 -19.81 -11.65 13.35
C VAL A 80 -21.23 -11.18 13.00
N GLY A 81 -21.71 -11.49 11.79
CA GLY A 81 -22.98 -11.02 11.25
C GLY A 81 -22.82 -9.91 10.21
N GLU A 82 -23.85 -9.69 9.39
CA GLU A 82 -23.91 -8.63 8.39
C GLU A 82 -24.02 -7.25 9.05
N SER A 83 -22.97 -6.44 8.99
CA SER A 83 -23.01 -5.08 9.52
C SER A 83 -21.88 -4.21 8.98
N VAL A 84 -22.03 -2.88 9.10
CA VAL A 84 -20.96 -1.90 8.88
C VAL A 84 -19.79 -2.16 9.84
N PHE A 85 -20.08 -2.61 11.06
CA PHE A 85 -19.04 -3.00 12.02
C PHE A 85 -18.16 -4.14 11.47
N SER A 86 -18.75 -5.21 10.93
CA SER A 86 -18.01 -6.33 10.33
C SER A 86 -17.12 -5.91 9.16
N LEU A 87 -17.59 -4.96 8.34
CA LEU A 87 -16.81 -4.39 7.25
C LEU A 87 -15.61 -3.58 7.78
N ARG A 88 -15.86 -2.68 8.74
CA ARG A 88 -14.84 -1.78 9.28
C ARG A 88 -13.83 -2.51 10.17
N ILE A 89 -14.24 -3.50 10.96
CA ILE A 89 -13.31 -4.29 11.78
C ILE A 89 -12.33 -5.07 10.89
N THR A 90 -12.78 -5.53 9.72
CA THR A 90 -11.90 -6.12 8.71
C THR A 90 -10.83 -5.13 8.25
N ALA A 91 -11.21 -3.88 7.93
CA ALA A 91 -10.26 -2.83 7.57
C ALA A 91 -9.27 -2.51 8.71
N VAL A 92 -9.75 -2.47 9.96
CA VAL A 92 -8.89 -2.29 11.14
C VAL A 92 -7.87 -3.43 11.26
N PHE A 93 -8.29 -4.69 11.15
CA PHE A 93 -7.37 -5.83 11.20
C PHE A 93 -6.31 -5.76 10.10
N VAL A 94 -6.71 -5.48 8.86
CA VAL A 94 -5.78 -5.29 7.74
C VAL A 94 -4.79 -4.16 8.03
N SER A 95 -5.23 -3.04 8.61
CA SER A 95 -4.35 -1.92 8.96
C SER A 95 -3.32 -2.25 10.04
N LEU A 96 -3.67 -3.06 11.04
CA LEU A 96 -2.74 -3.52 12.07
C LEU A 96 -1.68 -4.44 11.47
N LEU A 97 -2.09 -5.31 10.54
CA LEU A 97 -1.16 -6.12 9.75
C LEU A 97 -0.26 -5.24 8.88
N THR A 98 -0.77 -4.16 8.28
CA THR A 98 0.04 -3.20 7.52
C THR A 98 1.13 -2.60 8.41
N ILE A 99 0.80 -2.16 9.63
CA ILE A 99 1.80 -1.60 10.57
C ILE A 99 2.87 -2.63 10.92
N ALA A 100 2.48 -3.87 11.19
CA ALA A 100 3.42 -4.97 11.47
C ALA A 100 4.29 -5.30 10.24
N ALA A 101 3.70 -5.31 9.04
CA ALA A 101 4.39 -5.55 7.78
C ALA A 101 5.36 -4.41 7.44
N THR A 102 5.01 -3.16 7.74
CA THR A 102 5.93 -2.01 7.65
C THR A 102 7.10 -2.19 8.60
N TYR A 103 6.89 -2.56 9.87
CA TYR A 103 8.03 -2.86 10.74
C TYR A 103 8.92 -3.98 10.16
N TRP A 104 8.32 -5.07 9.67
CA TRP A 104 9.08 -6.17 9.08
C TRP A 104 9.87 -5.73 7.84
N LEU A 105 9.24 -4.98 6.93
CA LEU A 105 9.90 -4.39 5.76
C LEU A 105 11.07 -3.51 6.20
N GLY A 106 10.94 -2.71 7.26
CA GLY A 106 12.02 -1.88 7.79
C GLY A 106 13.22 -2.70 8.26
N VAL A 107 12.98 -3.81 8.97
CA VAL A 107 14.04 -4.74 9.43
C VAL A 107 14.79 -5.36 8.24
N GLU A 108 14.09 -5.68 7.16
CA GLU A 108 14.70 -6.21 5.95
C GLU A 108 15.40 -5.12 5.11
N SER A 109 14.87 -3.89 5.12
CA SER A 109 15.33 -2.74 4.33
C SER A 109 16.57 -2.07 4.90
N THR A 110 16.50 -1.59 6.14
CA THR A 110 17.51 -0.66 6.70
C THR A 110 18.54 -1.35 7.57
N ARG A 111 18.22 -2.58 8.04
CA ARG A 111 18.92 -3.29 9.14
C ARG A 111 18.98 -2.52 10.46
N ASP A 112 18.36 -1.35 10.51
CA ASP A 112 18.23 -0.55 11.72
C ASP A 112 16.81 -0.68 12.25
N LYS A 113 16.70 -1.41 13.36
CA LYS A 113 15.42 -1.60 14.04
C LYS A 113 14.82 -0.28 14.51
N ARG A 114 15.62 0.77 14.75
CA ARG A 114 15.13 2.10 15.15
C ARG A 114 14.32 2.73 14.02
N ILE A 115 14.86 2.73 12.80
CA ILE A 115 14.16 3.26 11.62
C ILE A 115 12.90 2.44 11.35
N ALA A 116 12.97 1.11 11.49
CA ALA A 116 11.81 0.24 11.33
C ALA A 116 10.70 0.53 12.36
N LEU A 117 11.07 0.67 13.63
CA LEU A 117 10.14 1.02 14.73
C LEU A 117 9.54 2.41 14.52
N LEU A 118 10.36 3.39 14.14
CA LEU A 118 9.93 4.77 13.92
C LEU A 118 8.97 4.86 12.73
N ALA A 119 9.29 4.25 11.59
CA ALA A 119 8.39 4.21 10.43
C ALA A 119 7.04 3.55 10.76
N ALA A 120 7.05 2.42 11.47
CA ALA A 120 5.82 1.76 11.92
C ALA A 120 5.03 2.60 12.94
N GLY A 121 5.73 3.29 13.84
CA GLY A 121 5.13 4.21 14.82
C GLY A 121 4.47 5.42 14.16
N ILE A 122 5.13 6.07 13.20
CA ILE A 122 4.56 7.20 12.45
C ILE A 122 3.33 6.73 11.66
N LEU A 123 3.40 5.58 10.98
CA LEU A 123 2.26 4.99 10.28
C LEU A 123 1.08 4.64 11.23
N ALA A 124 1.38 4.16 12.44
CA ALA A 124 0.38 3.77 13.42
C ALA A 124 -0.50 4.94 13.86
N VAL A 125 0.09 6.12 14.05
CA VAL A 125 -0.58 7.35 14.51
C VAL A 125 -0.91 8.34 13.39
N SER A 126 -0.53 8.04 12.14
CA SER A 126 -0.84 8.87 10.97
C SER A 126 -2.35 9.00 10.80
N PHE A 127 -2.85 10.24 10.79
CA PHE A 127 -4.26 10.54 10.53
C PHE A 127 -4.74 9.91 9.23
N TRP A 128 -3.93 10.00 8.17
CA TRP A 128 -4.22 9.42 6.87
C TRP A 128 -4.45 7.90 6.94
N HIS A 129 -3.51 7.16 7.52
CA HIS A 129 -3.67 5.71 7.66
C HIS A 129 -4.83 5.36 8.60
N LEU A 130 -4.98 6.05 9.73
CA LEU A 130 -6.07 5.86 10.68
C LEU A 130 -7.45 6.02 10.01
N LEU A 131 -7.65 7.11 9.26
CA LEU A 131 -8.91 7.39 8.57
C LEU A 131 -9.30 6.24 7.63
N PHE A 132 -8.41 5.82 6.73
CA PHE A 132 -8.69 4.70 5.82
C PHE A 132 -8.80 3.35 6.52
N SER A 133 -8.21 3.18 7.71
CA SER A 133 -8.36 1.97 8.53
C SER A 133 -9.75 1.83 9.14
N ARG A 134 -10.43 2.96 9.36
CA ARG A 134 -11.79 3.01 9.95
C ARG A 134 -12.89 3.03 8.91
N LEU A 135 -12.54 3.16 7.64
CA LEU A 135 -13.48 3.08 6.52
C LEU A 135 -13.43 1.68 5.89
N GLY A 136 -14.59 1.15 5.52
CA GLY A 136 -14.74 -0.13 4.85
C GLY A 136 -14.34 -0.15 3.37
N PHE A 137 -13.19 0.43 3.01
CA PHE A 137 -12.70 0.47 1.62
C PHE A 137 -11.65 -0.59 1.32
N ARG A 138 -11.80 -1.23 0.16
CA ARG A 138 -10.86 -2.23 -0.37
C ARG A 138 -9.41 -1.78 -0.48
N ALA A 139 -9.20 -0.48 -0.68
CA ALA A 139 -7.89 0.14 -0.80
C ALA A 139 -6.96 -0.17 0.38
N VAL A 140 -7.50 -0.37 1.59
CA VAL A 140 -6.73 -0.66 2.81
C VAL A 140 -5.86 -1.93 2.70
N THR A 141 -6.20 -2.86 1.80
CA THR A 141 -5.43 -4.09 1.56
C THR A 141 -4.18 -3.88 0.70
N GLN A 142 -4.13 -2.81 -0.10
CA GLN A 142 -2.99 -2.53 -0.98
C GLN A 142 -1.68 -2.32 -0.20
N PRO A 143 -1.61 -1.42 0.81
CA PRO A 143 -0.40 -1.21 1.61
C PRO A 143 0.17 -2.49 2.22
N LEU A 144 -0.69 -3.35 2.78
CA LEU A 144 -0.29 -4.61 3.39
C LEU A 144 0.44 -5.50 2.39
N LEU A 145 -0.17 -5.74 1.23
CA LEU A 145 0.40 -6.67 0.25
C LEU A 145 1.65 -6.12 -0.42
N GLN A 146 1.73 -4.80 -0.62
CA GLN A 146 2.95 -4.15 -1.09
C GLN A 146 4.11 -4.28 -0.08
N ALA A 147 3.83 -4.06 1.21
CA ALA A 147 4.82 -4.24 2.27
C ALA A 147 5.32 -5.68 2.35
N LEU A 148 4.40 -6.66 2.34
CA LEU A 148 4.73 -8.08 2.37
C LEU A 148 5.55 -8.51 1.15
N THR A 149 5.19 -8.02 -0.05
CA THR A 149 5.94 -8.27 -1.28
C THR A 149 7.38 -7.79 -1.14
N ALA A 150 7.58 -6.52 -0.79
CA ALA A 150 8.92 -5.94 -0.66
C ALA A 150 9.74 -6.59 0.46
N ALA A 151 9.12 -6.87 1.62
CA ALA A 151 9.79 -7.47 2.77
C ALA A 151 10.23 -8.92 2.48
N ALA A 152 9.35 -9.72 1.87
CA ALA A 152 9.66 -11.09 1.48
C ALA A 152 10.76 -11.11 0.40
N LEU A 153 10.67 -10.25 -0.63
CA LEU A 153 11.71 -10.15 -1.66
C LEU A 153 13.07 -9.82 -1.03
N LEU A 154 13.14 -8.80 -0.17
CA LEU A 154 14.37 -8.41 0.51
C LEU A 154 14.92 -9.52 1.40
N ARG A 155 14.05 -10.22 2.14
CA ARG A 155 14.48 -11.36 2.95
C ARG A 155 15.06 -12.48 2.08
N GLY A 156 14.42 -12.79 0.96
CA GLY A 156 14.91 -13.78 -0.02
C GLY A 156 16.27 -13.40 -0.57
N LEU A 157 16.44 -12.15 -1.02
CA LEU A 157 17.71 -11.61 -1.53
C LEU A 157 18.82 -11.62 -0.49
N ARG A 158 18.50 -11.31 0.78
CA ARG A 158 19.48 -11.22 1.87
C ARG A 158 19.91 -12.56 2.44
N ARG A 159 18.97 -13.50 2.53
CA ARG A 159 19.18 -14.82 3.13
C ARG A 159 19.45 -15.89 2.08
N GLU A 160 19.34 -15.55 0.80
CA GLU A 160 19.48 -16.46 -0.34
C GLU A 160 18.54 -17.68 -0.21
N GLN A 161 17.29 -17.41 0.17
CA GLN A 161 16.28 -18.44 0.46
C GLN A 161 15.11 -18.36 -0.51
N TRP A 162 14.95 -19.40 -1.33
CA TRP A 162 13.98 -19.41 -2.43
C TRP A 162 12.51 -19.28 -2.00
N ARG A 163 12.17 -19.83 -0.82
CA ARG A 163 10.80 -19.78 -0.26
C ARG A 163 10.28 -18.35 -0.16
N TRP A 164 11.15 -17.38 0.13
CA TRP A 164 10.74 -15.98 0.24
C TRP A 164 10.45 -15.31 -1.10
N PHE A 165 11.03 -15.79 -2.21
CA PHE A 165 10.64 -15.34 -3.56
C PHE A 165 9.23 -15.82 -3.92
N ILE A 166 8.84 -17.01 -3.46
CA ILE A 166 7.47 -17.51 -3.61
C ILE A 166 6.50 -16.67 -2.78
N VAL A 167 6.80 -16.43 -1.50
CA VAL A 167 5.97 -15.57 -0.65
C VAL A 167 5.83 -14.18 -1.26
N SER A 168 6.93 -13.62 -1.77
CA SER A 168 6.93 -12.34 -2.48
C SER A 168 6.06 -12.37 -3.74
N GLY A 169 6.21 -13.40 -4.58
CA GLY A 169 5.40 -13.58 -5.78
C GLY A 169 3.90 -13.73 -5.47
N ILE A 170 3.53 -14.50 -4.46
CA ILE A 170 2.14 -14.65 -4.03
C ILE A 170 1.57 -13.30 -3.60
N ALA A 171 2.28 -12.58 -2.73
CA ALA A 171 1.86 -11.25 -2.28
C ALA A 171 1.76 -10.26 -3.46
N LEU A 172 2.71 -10.30 -4.39
CA LEU A 172 2.74 -9.47 -5.59
C LEU A 172 1.51 -9.74 -6.47
N GLY A 173 1.20 -10.99 -6.79
CA GLY A 173 0.02 -11.34 -7.57
C GLY A 173 -1.28 -10.93 -6.88
N LEU A 174 -1.36 -11.12 -5.56
CA LEU A 174 -2.51 -10.69 -4.76
C LEU A 174 -2.69 -9.16 -4.73
N THR A 175 -1.64 -8.34 -4.92
CA THR A 175 -1.80 -6.87 -5.00
C THR A 175 -2.79 -6.47 -6.09
N ALA A 176 -2.87 -7.22 -7.19
CA ALA A 176 -3.79 -6.93 -8.28
C ALA A 176 -5.27 -7.14 -7.92
N TYR A 177 -5.58 -7.80 -6.79
CA TYR A 177 -6.93 -8.01 -6.29
C TYR A 177 -7.33 -6.98 -5.22
N THR A 178 -6.51 -5.94 -4.98
CA THR A 178 -6.74 -4.95 -3.90
C THR A 178 -7.45 -3.71 -4.41
N TYR A 179 -6.73 -2.88 -5.16
CA TYR A 179 -7.15 -1.57 -5.64
C TYR A 179 -6.49 -1.24 -6.97
N LEU A 180 -7.18 -0.45 -7.81
CA LEU A 180 -6.73 -0.14 -9.16
C LEU A 180 -5.32 0.47 -9.17
N ALA A 181 -5.01 1.33 -8.19
CA ALA A 181 -3.71 1.98 -8.04
C ALA A 181 -2.55 0.98 -7.85
N ALA A 182 -2.84 -0.25 -7.40
CA ALA A 182 -1.83 -1.29 -7.22
C ALA A 182 -1.20 -1.73 -8.56
N ARG A 183 -1.83 -1.47 -9.71
CA ARG A 183 -1.28 -1.81 -11.05
C ARG A 183 0.07 -1.15 -11.34
N LEU A 184 0.38 -0.01 -10.70
CA LEU A 184 1.67 0.66 -10.84
C LEU A 184 2.78 0.03 -9.99
N PHE A 185 2.42 -0.72 -8.95
CA PHE A 185 3.40 -1.26 -8.01
C PHE A 185 4.38 -2.26 -8.64
N PRO A 186 3.97 -3.24 -9.48
CA PRO A 186 4.90 -4.10 -10.18
C PRO A 186 5.91 -3.33 -11.04
N ILE A 187 5.48 -2.23 -11.67
CA ILE A 187 6.35 -1.40 -12.52
C ILE A 187 7.41 -0.70 -11.65
N LEU A 188 6.99 -0.07 -10.54
CA LEU A 188 7.92 0.51 -9.57
C LEU A 188 8.92 -0.53 -9.05
N LEU A 189 8.44 -1.73 -8.72
CA LEU A 189 9.28 -2.81 -8.20
C LEU A 189 10.33 -3.26 -9.22
N LEU A 190 9.94 -3.38 -10.50
CA LEU A 190 10.84 -3.72 -11.60
C LEU A 190 11.91 -2.65 -11.85
N ILE A 191 11.52 -1.36 -11.87
CA ILE A 191 12.46 -0.24 -12.02
C ILE A 191 13.43 -0.22 -10.84
N ALA A 192 12.93 -0.38 -9.62
CA ALA A 192 13.77 -0.44 -8.44
C ALA A 192 14.73 -1.63 -8.47
N ALA A 193 14.34 -2.77 -9.07
CA ALA A 193 15.13 -4.00 -9.15
C ALA A 193 16.29 -3.95 -10.17
N LEU A 194 16.38 -2.92 -11.01
CA LEU A 194 17.45 -2.76 -12.01
C LEU A 194 18.87 -2.95 -11.45
N PRO A 195 19.27 -2.43 -10.26
CA PRO A 195 20.60 -2.66 -9.69
C PRO A 195 20.94 -4.14 -9.48
N LEU A 196 19.94 -4.99 -9.22
CA LEU A 196 20.11 -6.44 -9.05
C LEU A 196 20.54 -7.10 -10.38
N LEU A 197 20.09 -6.55 -11.50
CA LEU A 197 20.39 -7.03 -12.86
C LEU A 197 21.64 -6.38 -13.46
N LEU A 198 21.95 -5.14 -13.09
CA LEU A 198 23.13 -4.41 -13.57
C LEU A 198 24.43 -4.92 -12.96
N ASN A 199 24.38 -5.57 -11.79
CA ASN A 199 25.54 -6.22 -11.19
C ASN A 199 25.91 -7.48 -12.00
N ARG A 200 26.81 -7.34 -12.99
CA ARG A 200 27.24 -8.43 -13.88
C ARG A 200 27.65 -9.71 -13.16
N LYS A 201 28.28 -9.60 -11.98
CA LYS A 201 28.73 -10.74 -11.17
C LYS A 201 27.56 -11.50 -10.55
N MET A 202 26.53 -10.78 -10.11
CA MET A 202 25.37 -11.39 -9.43
C MET A 202 24.17 -11.61 -10.35
N ARG A 203 24.14 -11.03 -11.56
CA ARG A 203 22.99 -11.10 -12.47
C ARG A 203 22.51 -12.53 -12.74
N ARG A 204 23.43 -13.47 -13.00
CA ARG A 204 23.08 -14.89 -13.23
C ARG A 204 22.42 -15.55 -12.01
N HIS A 205 22.72 -15.04 -10.81
CA HIS A 205 22.14 -15.49 -9.54
C HIS A 205 20.83 -14.76 -9.21
N ARG A 206 20.73 -13.46 -9.52
CA ARG A 206 19.55 -12.62 -9.24
C ARG A 206 18.41 -12.83 -10.23
N LEU A 207 18.72 -13.07 -11.51
CA LEU A 207 17.70 -13.20 -12.55
C LEU A 207 16.72 -14.35 -12.25
N PRO A 208 17.15 -15.58 -11.92
CA PRO A 208 16.22 -16.65 -11.54
C PRO A 208 15.34 -16.31 -10.34
N GLN A 209 15.84 -15.53 -9.38
CA GLN A 209 15.10 -15.11 -8.18
C GLN A 209 13.96 -14.15 -8.53
N LEU A 210 14.25 -13.18 -9.42
CA LEU A 210 13.25 -12.24 -9.93
C LEU A 210 12.27 -12.92 -10.87
N VAL A 211 12.74 -13.83 -11.73
CA VAL A 211 11.87 -14.65 -12.59
C VAL A 211 10.94 -15.51 -11.74
N LEU A 212 11.43 -16.20 -10.72
CA LEU A 212 10.60 -16.98 -9.80
C LEU A 212 9.52 -16.11 -9.13
N THR A 213 9.90 -14.94 -8.61
CA THR A 213 8.94 -13.99 -8.02
C THR A 213 7.88 -13.56 -9.04
N GLY A 214 8.31 -13.18 -10.25
CA GLY A 214 7.42 -12.75 -11.33
C GLY A 214 6.50 -13.85 -11.81
N THR A 215 7.01 -15.06 -12.04
CA THR A 215 6.23 -16.23 -12.46
C THR A 215 5.18 -16.60 -11.43
N VAL A 216 5.54 -16.67 -10.15
CA VAL A 216 4.57 -16.95 -9.08
C VAL A 216 3.51 -15.84 -8.99
N GLY A 217 3.93 -14.57 -9.12
CA GLY A 217 2.98 -13.44 -9.18
C GLY A 217 2.02 -13.53 -10.36
N LEU A 218 2.51 -13.88 -11.54
CA LEU A 218 1.68 -14.10 -12.73
C LEU A 218 0.71 -15.26 -12.54
N ILE A 219 1.13 -16.37 -11.94
CA ILE A 219 0.25 -17.51 -11.63
C ILE A 219 -0.91 -17.07 -10.74
N VAL A 220 -0.64 -16.34 -9.66
CA VAL A 220 -1.67 -15.83 -8.75
C VAL A 220 -2.59 -14.80 -9.42
N LEU A 221 -2.04 -13.97 -10.31
CA LEU A 221 -2.78 -12.99 -11.09
C LEU A 221 -3.58 -13.62 -12.26
N THR A 222 -3.28 -14.86 -12.65
CA THR A 222 -3.85 -15.50 -13.85
C THR A 222 -5.38 -15.51 -13.89
N PRO A 223 -6.11 -15.87 -12.81
CA PRO A 223 -7.58 -15.86 -12.84
C PRO A 223 -8.17 -14.50 -13.22
N LEU A 224 -7.63 -13.41 -12.66
CA LEU A 224 -8.08 -12.06 -12.95
C LEU A 224 -7.70 -11.63 -14.37
N LEU A 225 -6.51 -12.01 -14.87
CA LEU A 225 -6.14 -11.75 -16.26
C LEU A 225 -7.07 -12.46 -17.24
N LEU A 226 -7.36 -13.74 -17.01
CA LEU A 226 -8.30 -14.50 -17.85
C LEU A 226 -9.70 -13.87 -17.82
N TYR A 227 -10.13 -13.33 -16.67
CA TYR A 227 -11.38 -12.59 -16.57
C TYR A 227 -11.38 -11.34 -17.46
N PHE A 228 -10.31 -10.53 -17.41
CA PHE A 228 -10.21 -9.31 -18.23
C PHE A 228 -10.05 -9.60 -19.73
N VAL A 229 -9.37 -10.69 -20.11
CA VAL A 229 -9.29 -11.12 -21.51
C VAL A 229 -10.68 -11.49 -22.04
N ARG A 230 -11.52 -12.13 -21.21
CA ARG A 230 -12.90 -12.50 -21.57
C ARG A 230 -13.88 -11.34 -21.45
N ASN A 231 -13.56 -10.31 -20.67
CA ASN A 231 -14.40 -9.13 -20.43
C ASN A 231 -13.56 -7.85 -20.54
N PRO A 232 -13.13 -7.46 -21.75
CA PRO A 232 -12.19 -6.33 -21.94
C PRO A 232 -12.70 -5.02 -21.34
N ASP A 233 -14.00 -4.75 -21.45
CA ASP A 233 -14.61 -3.52 -20.93
C ASP A 233 -14.39 -3.37 -19.42
N ALA A 234 -14.47 -4.48 -18.67
CA ALA A 234 -14.29 -4.49 -17.21
C ALA A 234 -12.90 -4.00 -16.76
N PHE A 235 -11.89 -4.12 -17.62
CA PHE A 235 -10.55 -3.60 -17.33
C PHE A 235 -10.49 -2.06 -17.40
N TRP A 236 -11.28 -1.45 -18.29
CA TRP A 236 -11.23 -0.04 -18.64
C TRP A 236 -12.26 0.82 -17.92
N VAL A 237 -13.37 0.25 -17.41
CA VAL A 237 -14.49 1.01 -16.77
C VAL A 237 -13.99 2.12 -15.84
N ARG A 238 -13.11 1.79 -14.88
CA ARG A 238 -12.66 2.76 -13.89
C ARG A 238 -11.64 3.76 -14.44
N ILE A 239 -10.83 3.37 -15.43
CA ILE A 239 -9.85 4.25 -16.07
C ILE A 239 -10.59 5.33 -16.89
N GLY A 240 -11.59 4.94 -17.67
CA GLY A 240 -12.37 5.87 -18.48
C GLY A 240 -13.16 6.89 -17.67
N GLN A 241 -13.53 6.58 -16.42
CA GLN A 241 -14.23 7.52 -15.53
C GLN A 241 -13.33 8.60 -14.93
N VAL A 242 -12.07 8.27 -14.63
CA VAL A 242 -11.15 9.19 -13.94
C VAL A 242 -10.29 10.01 -14.92
N ALA A 243 -10.15 9.54 -16.15
CA ALA A 243 -9.40 10.18 -17.23
C ALA A 243 -10.20 10.21 -18.55
N PRO A 244 -11.36 10.90 -18.60
CA PRO A 244 -12.11 11.18 -19.82
C PRO A 244 -11.33 12.12 -20.74
N ASP A 245 -11.72 12.15 -22.02
CA ASP A 245 -11.05 12.94 -23.06
C ASP A 245 -11.06 14.45 -22.80
N THR A 246 -11.98 14.95 -21.97
CA THR A 246 -12.04 16.34 -21.51
C THR A 246 -11.44 16.47 -20.11
N ALA A 247 -10.11 16.51 -20.03
CA ALA A 247 -9.41 16.73 -18.76
C ALA A 247 -9.65 18.16 -18.23
N VAL A 248 -9.93 18.28 -16.92
CA VAL A 248 -10.11 19.60 -16.25
C VAL A 248 -8.76 20.24 -15.95
N LEU A 249 -7.76 19.41 -15.61
CA LEU A 249 -6.39 19.84 -15.34
C LEU A 249 -5.43 19.23 -16.35
N SER A 250 -4.36 19.97 -16.67
CA SER A 250 -3.23 19.38 -17.40
C SER A 250 -2.55 18.29 -16.55
N ILE A 251 -1.97 17.27 -17.19
CA ILE A 251 -1.26 16.19 -16.49
C ILE A 251 -0.13 16.75 -15.61
N GLY A 252 0.60 17.75 -16.11
CA GLY A 252 1.69 18.39 -15.36
C GLY A 252 1.21 19.09 -14.10
N GLU A 253 0.11 19.84 -14.19
CA GLU A 253 -0.50 20.51 -13.04
C GLU A 253 -1.05 19.49 -12.03
N SER A 254 -1.76 18.48 -12.51
CA SER A 254 -2.32 17.41 -11.66
C SER A 254 -1.21 16.65 -10.91
N TYR A 255 -0.10 16.35 -11.59
CA TYR A 255 1.07 15.73 -10.99
C TYR A 255 1.73 16.63 -9.94
N TRP A 256 1.87 17.93 -10.22
CA TRP A 256 2.44 18.89 -9.28
C TRP A 256 1.58 19.04 -8.02
N ARG A 257 0.26 19.25 -8.16
CA ARG A 257 -0.69 19.29 -7.03
C ARG A 257 -0.64 17.99 -6.22
N SER A 258 -0.53 16.86 -6.91
CA SER A 258 -0.38 15.56 -6.24
C SER A 258 0.93 15.43 -5.47
N LEU A 259 2.06 15.95 -5.94
CA LEU A 259 3.29 15.98 -5.14
C LEU A 259 3.18 16.92 -3.93
N LEU A 260 2.53 18.08 -4.10
CA LEU A 260 2.30 19.04 -3.01
C LEU A 260 1.41 18.48 -1.89
N MET A 261 0.60 17.45 -2.16
CA MET A 261 -0.20 16.76 -1.14
C MET A 261 0.63 16.20 0.02
N LEU A 262 1.90 15.88 -0.24
CA LEU A 262 2.79 15.35 0.78
C LEU A 262 3.08 16.38 1.88
N VAL A 263 3.21 17.66 1.53
CA VAL A 263 3.82 18.66 2.42
C VAL A 263 3.08 19.99 2.52
N TRP A 264 2.17 20.29 1.59
CA TRP A 264 1.53 21.60 1.47
C TRP A 264 0.01 21.54 1.48
N GLN A 265 -0.61 20.97 0.43
CA GLN A 265 -2.07 20.98 0.25
C GLN A 265 -2.58 19.60 -0.14
N GLY A 266 -3.31 18.96 0.79
CA GLY A 266 -3.83 17.61 0.63
C GLY A 266 -5.18 17.52 -0.07
N ASP A 267 -5.82 16.36 0.05
CA ASP A 267 -7.14 16.09 -0.55
C ASP A 267 -8.19 17.03 0.07
N PRO A 268 -8.97 17.78 -0.74
CA PRO A 268 -9.99 18.71 -0.25
C PRO A 268 -11.26 18.00 0.22
N TYR A 269 -11.41 16.71 -0.09
CA TYR A 269 -12.63 15.98 0.19
C TYR A 269 -12.71 15.54 1.64
N ILE A 270 -13.67 16.10 2.39
CA ILE A 270 -13.85 15.88 3.84
C ILE A 270 -13.97 14.40 4.25
N ARG A 271 -14.33 13.52 3.30
CA ARG A 271 -14.38 12.07 3.53
C ARG A 271 -13.00 11.44 3.68
N PHE A 272 -12.04 11.93 2.93
CA PHE A 272 -10.70 11.33 2.81
C PHE A 272 -9.62 12.18 3.49
N ASN A 273 -10.01 13.33 4.05
CA ASN A 273 -9.11 14.21 4.75
C ASN A 273 -9.85 15.24 5.61
N LEU A 274 -9.12 15.93 6.49
CA LEU A 274 -9.51 17.30 6.82
C LEU A 274 -9.18 18.15 5.58
N PRO A 275 -10.12 18.95 5.05
CA PRO A 275 -9.93 19.61 3.76
C PRO A 275 -8.58 20.32 3.67
N ASP A 276 -7.85 20.05 2.59
CA ASP A 276 -6.55 20.63 2.25
C ASP A 276 -5.39 20.31 3.20
N LEU A 277 -5.61 19.53 4.28
CA LEU A 277 -4.54 19.17 5.21
C LEU A 277 -3.48 18.30 4.51
N PRO A 278 -2.18 18.66 4.51
CA PRO A 278 -1.17 17.82 3.89
C PRO A 278 -1.00 16.48 4.63
N LEU A 279 -0.51 15.47 3.91
CA LEU A 279 -0.27 14.15 4.49
C LEU A 279 0.74 14.17 5.64
N PHE A 280 1.74 15.06 5.56
CA PHE A 280 2.72 15.30 6.60
C PHE A 280 2.64 16.74 7.10
N GLY A 281 2.56 16.91 8.42
CA GLY A 281 2.73 18.23 9.05
C GLY A 281 4.17 18.73 8.88
N TRP A 282 4.38 20.04 9.06
CA TRP A 282 5.64 20.73 8.74
C TRP A 282 6.90 20.01 9.27
N TRP A 283 6.89 19.51 10.51
CA TRP A 283 8.02 18.80 11.10
C TRP A 283 8.35 17.52 10.33
N TRP A 284 7.34 16.69 10.07
CA TRP A 284 7.51 15.44 9.33
C TRP A 284 7.85 15.67 7.85
N SER A 285 7.38 16.77 7.26
CA SER A 285 7.76 17.19 5.91
C SER A 285 9.25 17.50 5.80
N VAL A 286 9.82 18.23 6.78
CA VAL A 286 11.27 18.47 6.84
C VAL A 286 12.04 17.16 6.98
N MET A 287 11.64 16.29 7.91
CA MET A 287 12.29 14.99 8.08
C MET A 287 12.17 14.11 6.82
N LEU A 288 11.04 14.14 6.12
CA LEU A 288 10.84 13.43 4.85
C LEU A 288 11.83 13.91 3.80
N LEU A 289 12.01 15.22 3.63
CA LEU A 289 12.95 15.79 2.67
C LEU A 289 14.41 15.49 3.04
N VAL A 290 14.76 15.59 4.32
CA VAL A 290 16.09 15.22 4.82
C VAL A 290 16.36 13.74 4.58
N GLY A 291 15.43 12.85 4.93
CA GLY A 291 15.58 11.42 4.72
C GLY A 291 15.66 11.02 3.25
N TRP A 292 14.89 11.70 2.38
CA TRP A 292 15.02 11.55 0.93
C TRP A 292 16.42 11.97 0.44
N LEU A 293 16.92 13.13 0.90
CA LEU A 293 18.26 13.61 0.56
C LEU A 293 19.36 12.68 1.08
N VAL A 294 19.21 12.12 2.29
CA VAL A 294 20.12 11.13 2.86
C VAL A 294 20.13 9.87 2.00
N GLY A 295 18.96 9.36 1.59
CA GLY A 295 18.85 8.23 0.65
C GLY A 295 19.53 8.53 -0.69
N TRP A 296 19.28 9.69 -1.27
CA TRP A 296 19.87 10.15 -2.53
C TRP A 296 21.39 10.35 -2.46
N ARG A 297 21.94 10.76 -1.32
CA ARG A 297 23.40 10.84 -1.15
C ARG A 297 24.02 9.46 -0.93
N ARG A 298 23.32 8.56 -0.22
CA ARG A 298 23.85 7.26 0.17
C ARG A 298 23.73 6.17 -0.89
N TRP A 299 22.77 6.24 -1.82
CA TRP A 299 22.49 5.11 -2.73
C TRP A 299 23.70 4.66 -3.57
N ARG A 300 24.60 5.59 -3.93
CA ARG A 300 25.82 5.30 -4.70
C ARG A 300 26.88 4.58 -3.88
N PHE A 301 26.89 4.75 -2.56
CA PHE A 301 27.89 4.16 -1.66
C PHE A 301 27.53 2.75 -1.19
N TYR A 302 26.28 2.32 -1.38
CA TYR A 302 25.91 0.94 -1.06
C TYR A 302 26.64 -0.04 -1.98
N LYS A 303 27.34 -0.99 -1.36
CA LYS A 303 28.10 -2.03 -2.06
C LYS A 303 27.22 -3.21 -2.45
N ARG A 304 26.15 -3.47 -1.68
CA ARG A 304 25.24 -4.59 -1.93
C ARG A 304 24.13 -4.15 -2.88
N ASP A 305 23.81 -5.03 -3.82
CA ASP A 305 22.79 -4.80 -4.84
C ASP A 305 21.38 -4.60 -4.24
N TRP A 306 21.03 -5.39 -3.22
CA TRP A 306 19.75 -5.26 -2.52
C TRP A 306 19.60 -3.94 -1.72
N GLU A 307 20.71 -3.37 -1.23
CA GLU A 307 20.70 -2.06 -0.54
C GLU A 307 20.41 -0.93 -1.55
N ARG A 308 20.90 -1.06 -2.78
CA ARG A 308 20.56 -0.13 -3.88
C ARG A 308 19.11 -0.29 -4.31
N PHE A 309 18.65 -1.53 -4.47
CA PHE A 309 17.25 -1.85 -4.78
C PHE A 309 16.29 -1.17 -3.81
N VAL A 310 16.47 -1.37 -2.50
CA VAL A 310 15.57 -0.78 -1.51
C VAL A 310 15.66 0.74 -1.47
N THR A 311 16.85 1.31 -1.63
CA THR A 311 17.01 2.78 -1.64
C THR A 311 16.29 3.39 -2.85
N ILE A 312 16.44 2.79 -4.04
CA ILE A 312 15.75 3.26 -5.24
C ILE A 312 14.23 3.09 -5.08
N LEU A 313 13.77 1.97 -4.52
CA LEU A 313 12.36 1.78 -4.21
C LEU A 313 11.81 2.92 -3.35
N LEU A 314 12.48 3.25 -2.25
CA LEU A 314 12.05 4.34 -1.35
C LEU A 314 12.13 5.73 -2.01
N LEU A 315 13.18 6.00 -2.80
CA LEU A 315 13.36 7.30 -3.46
C LEU A 315 12.35 7.54 -4.59
N LEU A 316 11.99 6.49 -5.33
CA LEU A 316 11.04 6.58 -6.44
C LEU A 316 9.58 6.52 -5.99
N THR A 317 9.29 5.94 -4.82
CA THR A 317 7.91 5.77 -4.35
C THR A 317 7.09 7.07 -4.35
N PRO A 318 7.58 8.21 -3.78
CA PRO A 318 6.84 9.48 -3.78
C PRO A 318 6.47 10.00 -5.18
N PHE A 319 7.26 9.66 -6.20
CA PHE A 319 7.06 10.15 -7.58
C PHE A 319 6.25 9.16 -8.42
N PHE A 320 6.33 7.86 -8.12
CA PHE A 320 5.69 6.83 -8.93
C PHE A 320 4.32 6.44 -8.38
N MET A 321 4.19 6.24 -7.07
CA MET A 321 2.92 5.86 -6.46
C MET A 321 1.96 7.03 -6.25
N ILE A 322 2.38 8.25 -6.64
CA ILE A 322 1.51 9.41 -6.76
C ILE A 322 0.79 9.48 -8.12
N LEU A 323 1.27 8.76 -9.14
CA LEU A 323 0.65 8.75 -10.46
C LEU A 323 -0.85 8.39 -10.47
N PRO A 324 -1.38 7.48 -9.61
CA PRO A 324 -2.82 7.21 -9.60
C PRO A 324 -3.66 8.44 -9.27
N THR A 325 -3.18 9.34 -8.40
CA THR A 325 -3.86 10.61 -8.16
C THR A 325 -3.62 11.60 -9.31
N ALA A 326 -2.39 11.67 -9.82
CA ALA A 326 -2.04 12.60 -10.90
C ALA A 326 -2.76 12.31 -12.23
N LEU A 327 -3.04 11.04 -12.53
CA LEU A 327 -3.72 10.62 -13.76
C LEU A 327 -5.24 10.79 -13.71
N ALA A 328 -5.82 11.08 -12.53
CA ALA A 328 -7.26 11.29 -12.36
C ALA A 328 -7.66 12.75 -12.68
N THR A 329 -7.27 13.26 -13.85
CA THR A 329 -7.32 14.69 -14.24
C THR A 329 -8.72 15.30 -14.38
N SER A 330 -9.77 14.48 -14.29
CA SER A 330 -11.18 14.91 -14.33
C SER A 330 -11.92 14.80 -13.00
N GLU A 331 -11.27 14.23 -11.99
CA GLU A 331 -11.85 14.08 -10.66
C GLU A 331 -11.09 14.98 -9.66
N ILE A 332 -11.39 14.82 -8.36
CA ILE A 332 -10.69 15.52 -7.28
C ILE A 332 -9.20 15.14 -7.28
N VAL A 333 -8.35 16.17 -7.40
CA VAL A 333 -6.89 16.10 -7.31
C VAL A 333 -6.39 17.14 -6.31
N PRO A 334 -5.56 16.77 -5.33
CA PRO A 334 -5.05 15.41 -5.08
C PRO A 334 -6.07 14.50 -4.39
N SER A 335 -5.84 13.17 -4.45
CA SER A 335 -6.68 12.17 -3.77
C SER A 335 -5.90 11.28 -2.81
N ASN A 336 -6.23 11.37 -1.52
CA ASN A 336 -5.62 10.56 -0.46
C ASN A 336 -5.93 9.07 -0.62
N LEU A 337 -7.10 8.73 -1.17
CA LEU A 337 -7.49 7.33 -1.45
C LEU A 337 -6.62 6.75 -2.57
N ARG A 338 -6.35 7.51 -3.63
CA ARG A 338 -5.54 7.05 -4.77
C ARG A 338 -4.05 6.98 -4.43
N ALA A 339 -3.61 7.79 -3.47
CA ALA A 339 -2.24 7.82 -2.96
C ALA A 339 -1.91 6.68 -1.98
N ILE A 340 -2.86 5.80 -1.61
CA ILE A 340 -2.70 4.81 -0.53
C ILE A 340 -1.47 3.90 -0.71
N GLY A 341 -1.06 3.68 -1.97
CA GLY A 341 0.10 2.86 -2.31
C GLY A 341 1.45 3.41 -1.87
N LEU A 342 1.51 4.67 -1.39
CA LEU A 342 2.70 5.25 -0.79
C LEU A 342 2.94 4.73 0.63
N MET A 343 1.87 4.43 1.38
CA MET A 343 1.90 4.21 2.83
C MET A 343 2.99 3.24 3.31
N PRO A 344 3.19 2.04 2.73
CA PRO A 344 4.14 1.10 3.31
C PRO A 344 5.61 1.52 3.13
N PHE A 345 5.89 2.53 2.29
CA PHE A 345 7.24 2.97 1.93
C PHE A 345 7.56 4.41 2.39
N ILE A 346 6.58 5.32 2.30
CA ILE A 346 6.86 6.75 2.46
C ILE A 346 7.29 7.11 3.88
N PHE A 347 6.80 6.39 4.90
CA PHE A 347 7.15 6.63 6.31
C PHE A 347 8.59 6.28 6.68
N TYR A 348 9.35 5.58 5.81
CA TYR A 348 10.78 5.42 6.04
C TYR A 348 11.57 6.70 5.81
N LEU A 349 11.11 7.57 4.90
CA LEU A 349 11.80 8.84 4.60
C LEU A 349 11.87 9.73 5.85
N PRO A 350 10.76 10.10 6.51
CA PRO A 350 10.83 10.88 7.75
C PRO A 350 11.45 10.11 8.93
N ALA A 351 11.54 8.77 8.88
CA ALA A 351 12.25 8.00 9.89
C ALA A 351 13.78 7.96 9.69
N MET A 352 14.26 8.30 8.49
CA MET A 352 15.69 8.35 8.14
C MET A 352 16.30 9.76 8.22
N GLY A 353 15.47 10.80 8.08
CA GLY A 353 15.86 12.19 8.29
C GLY A 353 15.88 12.52 9.77
#